data_AF-C9RFT2-F1
#
_entry.id   AF-C9RFT2-F1
#
_cell.length_a   1.000
_cell.length_b   1.000
_cell.length_c   1.000
_cell.angle_alpha   90.00
_cell.angle_beta   90.00
_cell.angle_gamma   90.00
#
_symmetry.space_group_name_H-M   'P 1'
#
loop_
_entity.id
_entity.type
_entity.pdbx_description
1 polymer ?
#
loop_
_entity_poly.entity_id
_entity_poly.type
_entity_poly.pdbx_seq_one_letter_code
_entity_poly.pdbx_strand_id
1 'polypeptide(L)'
;MAYCTETELYSFLNLKLPFQDIKDSLTTAITVASAWIDAQVNTELPATDTELQTLAKEACLFYAGSRILIQYWEKLQIDNYERDKIEQYEKRAKELVQAIIYRLKKIQDVIDDKDIEDQKFIPVLDYAITE
;
A
#
# COMPACT_ATOMS: atom_id res chain seq x y z
N MET A 1 -6.27 0.49 10.40
CA MET A 1 -5.11 0.45 11.32
C MET A 1 -4.01 1.32 10.71
N ALA A 2 -3.13 1.97 11.49
CA ALA A 2 -2.08 2.80 10.90
C ALA A 2 -0.96 1.94 10.30
N TYR A 3 -0.56 2.23 9.05
CA TYR A 3 0.49 1.47 8.36
C TYR A 3 1.92 1.97 8.61
N CYS A 4 2.05 3.17 9.16
CA CYS A 4 3.33 3.78 9.52
C CYS A 4 3.19 4.57 10.82
N THR A 5 4.31 4.81 11.51
CA THR A 5 4.34 5.54 12.78
C THR A 5 4.84 6.99 12.61
N GLU A 6 4.56 7.83 13.61
CA GLU A 6 5.01 9.23 13.64
C GLU A 6 6.53 9.33 13.52
N THR A 7 7.27 8.48 14.26
CA THR A 7 8.74 8.45 14.25
C THR A 7 9.30 8.05 12.89
N GLU A 8 8.68 7.06 12.24
CA GLU A 8 9.10 6.63 10.90
C GLU A 8 8.84 7.72 9.86
N LEU A 9 7.66 8.35 9.89
CA LEU A 9 7.32 9.44 8.98
C LEU A 9 8.24 10.65 9.18
N TYR A 10 8.49 11.04 10.44
CA TYR A 10 9.40 12.13 10.75
C TYR A 10 10.82 11.86 10.25
N SER A 11 11.33 10.65 10.50
CA SER A 11 12.67 10.24 10.06
C SER A 11 12.75 10.17 8.53
N PHE A 12 11.71 9.68 7.87
CA PHE A 12 11.60 9.62 6.41
C PHE A 12 11.64 11.00 5.76
N LEU A 13 10.96 11.99 6.35
CA LEU A 13 10.92 13.35 5.84
C LEU A 13 12.19 14.15 6.16
N ASN A 14 12.94 13.77 7.20
CA ASN A 14 14.17 14.43 7.64
C ASN A 14 14.01 15.97 7.77
N LEU A 15 12.90 16.38 8.39
CA LEU A 15 12.54 17.80 8.52
C LEU A 15 13.43 18.51 9.56
N LYS A 16 13.67 19.80 9.34
CA LYS A 16 14.34 20.67 10.33
C LYS A 16 13.41 21.15 11.45
N LEU A 17 12.11 20.86 11.35
CA LEU A 17 11.12 21.23 12.37
C LEU A 17 11.23 20.31 13.58
N PRO A 18 11.13 20.81 14.82
CA PRO A 18 11.11 19.95 16.00
C PRO A 18 9.95 18.95 15.95
N PHE A 19 10.23 17.67 16.24
CA PHE A 19 9.23 16.59 16.24
C PHE A 19 7.95 16.95 17.03
N GLN A 20 8.09 17.55 18.21
CA GLN A 20 6.96 17.89 19.07
C GLN A 20 6.02 18.92 18.44
N ASP A 21 6.53 19.84 17.61
CA ASP A 21 5.74 20.93 17.02
C ASP A 21 4.84 20.44 15.88
N ILE A 22 5.15 19.26 15.33
CA ILE A 22 4.43 18.70 14.17
C ILE A 22 3.79 17.35 14.47
N LYS A 23 3.92 16.84 15.69
CA LYS A 23 3.45 15.51 16.08
C LYS A 23 1.99 15.27 15.71
N ASP A 24 1.09 16.16 16.11
CA ASP A 24 -0.35 16.02 15.81
C ASP A 24 -0.64 16.05 14.30
N SER A 25 0.17 16.81 13.54
CA SER A 25 0.06 16.82 12.08
C SER A 25 0.57 15.52 11.47
N LEU A 26 1.65 14.93 12.02
CA LEU A 26 2.12 13.60 11.63
C LEU A 26 1.03 12.56 11.88
N THR A 27 0.42 12.55 13.07
CA THR A 27 -0.68 11.63 13.42
C THR A 27 -1.85 11.78 12.44
N THR A 28 -2.24 13.01 12.14
CA THR A 28 -3.33 13.31 11.21
C THR A 28 -3.00 12.83 9.80
N ALA A 29 -1.79 13.13 9.30
CA ALA A 29 -1.34 12.71 7.98
C ALA A 29 -1.31 11.18 7.85
N ILE A 30 -0.83 10.47 8.87
CA ILE A 30 -0.81 9.00 8.92
C ILE A 30 -2.22 8.43 8.90
N THR A 31 -3.14 9.01 9.66
CA THR A 31 -4.54 8.57 9.72
C THR A 31 -5.20 8.70 8.34
N VAL A 32 -5.02 9.86 7.71
CA VAL A 32 -5.55 10.13 6.37
C VAL A 32 -4.91 9.21 5.33
N ALA A 33 -3.60 8.98 5.40
CA ALA A 33 -2.89 8.08 4.49
C ALA A 33 -3.37 6.63 4.63
N SER A 34 -3.54 6.16 5.86
CA SER A 34 -3.98 4.78 6.12
C SER A 34 -5.41 4.57 5.64
N ALA A 35 -6.32 5.50 5.92
CA ALA A 35 -7.69 5.46 5.41
C ALA A 35 -7.74 5.53 3.88
N TRP A 36 -6.85 6.32 3.25
CA TRP A 36 -6.74 6.37 1.79
C TRP A 36 -6.28 5.02 1.21
N ILE A 37 -5.25 4.40 1.79
CA ILE A 37 -4.78 3.06 1.37
C ILE A 37 -5.90 2.03 1.53
N ASP A 38 -6.56 1.97 2.68
CA ASP A 38 -7.67 1.06 2.96
C ASP A 38 -8.78 1.19 1.90
N ALA A 39 -9.14 2.43 1.56
CA ALA A 39 -10.16 2.71 0.56
C ALA A 39 -9.75 2.29 -0.87
N GLN A 40 -8.46 2.36 -1.22
CA GLN A 40 -7.99 1.92 -2.53
C GLN A 40 -7.84 0.40 -2.64
N VAL A 41 -7.33 -0.24 -1.58
CA VAL A 41 -7.14 -1.69 -1.54
C VAL A 41 -8.49 -2.40 -1.44
N ASN A 42 -9.46 -1.80 -0.74
CA ASN A 42 -10.83 -2.30 -0.60
C ASN A 42 -10.90 -3.74 -0.06
N THR A 43 -9.89 -4.16 0.72
CA THR A 43 -9.76 -5.48 1.35
C THR A 43 -8.73 -5.37 2.47
N GLU A 44 -8.91 -6.14 3.53
CA GLU A 44 -7.94 -6.19 4.63
C GLU A 44 -6.66 -6.90 4.20
N LEU A 45 -5.50 -6.30 4.50
CA LEU A 45 -4.21 -6.90 4.18
C LEU A 45 -3.94 -8.09 5.10
N PRO A 46 -3.56 -9.27 4.57
CA PRO A 46 -3.16 -10.40 5.39
C PRO A 46 -2.03 -10.00 6.34
N ALA A 47 -2.23 -10.17 7.65
CA ALA A 47 -1.22 -9.82 8.64
C ALA A 47 0.06 -10.68 8.52
N THR A 48 -0.06 -11.86 7.91
CA THR A 48 1.04 -12.80 7.67
C THR A 48 1.87 -12.48 6.43
N ASP A 49 1.35 -11.65 5.51
CA ASP A 49 2.06 -11.28 4.28
C ASP A 49 2.94 -10.05 4.54
N THR A 50 4.15 -10.31 5.01
CA THR A 50 5.15 -9.28 5.37
C THR A 50 5.48 -8.35 4.21
N GLU A 51 5.34 -8.81 2.97
CA GLU A 51 5.65 -8.02 1.80
C GLU A 51 4.53 -7.03 1.47
N LEU A 52 3.27 -7.45 1.56
CA LEU A 52 2.12 -6.54 1.49
C LEU A 52 2.14 -5.51 2.62
N GLN A 53 2.49 -5.92 3.84
CA GLN A 53 2.64 -4.99 4.97
C GLN A 53 3.76 -3.97 4.71
N THR A 54 4.88 -4.40 4.12
CA THR A 54 6.00 -3.51 3.76
C THR A 54 5.57 -2.51 2.70
N LEU A 55 4.89 -2.95 1.64
CA LEU A 55 4.37 -2.06 0.60
C LEU A 55 3.37 -1.05 1.15
N ALA A 56 2.47 -1.48 2.06
CA ALA A 56 1.49 -0.60 2.68
C ALA A 56 2.15 0.45 3.58
N LYS A 57 3.19 0.04 4.33
CA LYS A 57 4.02 0.96 5.11
C LYS A 57 4.72 1.99 4.23
N GLU A 58 5.35 1.58 3.12
CA GLU A 58 5.98 2.52 2.19
C GLU A 58 4.96 3.47 1.57
N ALA A 59 3.81 2.96 1.13
CA ALA A 59 2.73 3.80 0.60
C ALA A 59 2.24 4.83 1.63
N CYS A 60 2.16 4.43 2.90
CA CYS A 60 1.81 5.32 4.01
C CYS A 60 2.84 6.42 4.19
N LEU A 61 4.14 6.10 4.18
CA LEU A 61 5.22 7.07 4.32
C LEU A 61 5.22 8.10 3.19
N PHE A 62 5.08 7.66 1.94
CA PHE A 62 5.05 8.55 0.78
C PHE A 62 3.80 9.44 0.77
N TYR A 63 2.61 8.88 1.00
CA TYR A 63 1.38 9.66 0.98
C TYR A 63 1.24 10.58 2.19
N ALA A 64 1.48 10.10 3.41
CA ALA A 64 1.49 10.98 4.59
C ALA A 64 2.58 12.05 4.47
N GLY A 65 3.72 11.68 3.89
CA GLY A 65 4.82 12.59 3.64
C GLY A 65 4.45 13.74 2.70
N SER A 66 3.75 13.45 1.60
CA SER A 66 3.27 14.51 0.70
C SER A 66 2.34 15.48 1.42
N ARG A 67 1.45 14.98 2.30
CA ARG A 67 0.53 15.82 3.08
C ARG A 67 1.26 16.75 4.04
N ILE A 68 2.28 16.27 4.74
CA ILE A 68 3.10 17.09 5.64
C ILE A 68 3.86 18.16 4.84
N LEU A 69 4.48 17.78 3.74
CA LEU A 69 5.23 18.72 2.90
C LEU A 69 4.32 19.80 2.31
N ILE A 70 3.08 19.47 1.91
CA ILE A 70 2.07 20.45 1.48
C ILE A 70 1.71 21.39 2.63
N GLN A 71 1.38 20.84 3.80
CA GLN A 71 0.90 21.62 4.94
C GLN A 71 1.96 22.59 5.49
N TYR A 72 3.23 22.18 5.47
CA TYR A 72 4.33 22.95 6.02
C TYR A 72 5.20 23.59 4.94
N TRP A 73 4.79 23.56 3.66
CA TRP A 73 5.53 24.10 2.52
C TRP A 73 6.12 25.49 2.79
N GLU A 74 5.27 26.42 3.23
CA GLU A 74 5.67 27.80 3.52
C GLU A 74 6.63 27.92 4.72
N LYS A 75 6.44 27.08 5.74
CA LYS A 75 7.24 27.09 6.98
C LYS A 75 8.59 26.40 6.82
N LEU A 76 8.67 25.43 5.91
CA LEU A 76 9.88 24.66 5.66
C LEU A 76 10.90 25.43 4.80
N GLN A 77 10.56 26.65 4.33
CA GLN A 77 11.39 27.46 3.42
C GLN A 77 11.85 26.65 2.21
N ILE A 78 10.94 25.82 1.72
CA ILE A 78 11.21 24.91 0.62
C ILE A 78 11.09 25.70 -0.68
N ASP A 79 12.17 25.73 -1.48
CA ASP A 79 12.17 26.36 -2.80
C ASP A 79 11.13 25.72 -3.74
N ASN A 80 10.66 26.48 -4.74
CA ASN A 80 9.68 26.04 -5.75
C ASN A 80 9.98 24.66 -6.41
N TYR A 81 11.24 24.21 -6.40
CA TYR A 81 11.70 22.92 -6.93
C TYR A 81 11.11 21.69 -6.20
N GLU A 82 10.71 21.79 -4.94
CA GLU A 82 10.19 20.60 -4.22
C GLU A 82 8.68 20.37 -4.42
N ARG A 83 7.97 21.19 -5.19
CA ARG A 83 6.55 20.92 -5.48
C ARG A 83 6.44 19.69 -6.36
N ASP A 84 7.37 19.55 -7.30
CA ASP A 84 7.56 18.36 -8.12
C ASP A 84 7.88 17.13 -7.24
N LYS A 85 8.58 17.33 -6.11
CA LYS A 85 8.89 16.25 -5.15
C LYS A 85 7.62 15.80 -4.40
N ILE A 86 6.72 16.71 -4.06
CA ILE A 86 5.39 16.36 -3.49
C ILE A 86 4.61 15.51 -4.48
N GLU A 87 4.56 15.92 -5.75
CA GLU A 87 3.87 15.15 -6.80
C GLU A 87 4.50 13.77 -7.01
N GLN A 88 5.83 13.67 -6.97
CA GLN A 88 6.54 12.40 -7.02
C GLN A 88 6.20 11.49 -5.84
N TYR A 89 6.05 12.04 -4.63
CA TYR A 89 5.66 11.27 -3.45
C TYR A 89 4.25 10.70 -3.61
N GLU A 90 3.30 11.51 -4.06
CA GLU A 90 1.93 11.03 -4.32
C GLU A 90 1.89 9.98 -5.43
N LYS A 91 2.63 10.20 -6.51
CA LYS A 91 2.75 9.22 -7.61
C LYS A 91 3.33 7.91 -7.09
N ARG A 92 4.39 7.97 -6.29
CA ARG A 92 5.02 6.77 -5.74
C ARG A 92 4.09 6.00 -4.80
N ALA A 93 3.33 6.71 -3.96
CA ALA A 93 2.32 6.08 -3.11
C ALA A 93 1.25 5.34 -3.95
N LYS A 94 0.77 5.94 -5.03
CA LYS A 94 -0.18 5.31 -5.95
C LYS A 94 0.39 4.05 -6.62
N GLU A 95 1.65 4.09 -7.07
CA GLU A 95 2.32 2.94 -7.65
C GLU A 95 2.42 1.76 -6.66
N LEU A 96 2.76 2.05 -5.41
CA LEU A 96 2.85 1.04 -4.34
C LEU A 96 1.48 0.42 -4.05
N VAL A 97 0.42 1.23 -3.96
CA VAL A 97 -0.95 0.74 -3.78
C VAL A 97 -1.40 -0.13 -4.95
N GLN A 98 -1.06 0.24 -6.19
CA GLN A 98 -1.35 -0.61 -7.35
C GLN A 98 -0.61 -1.97 -7.28
N ALA A 99 0.64 -1.98 -6.80
CA ALA A 99 1.39 -3.21 -6.59
C ALA A 99 0.74 -4.11 -5.52
N ILE A 100 0.22 -3.52 -4.43
CA ILE A 100 -0.55 -4.23 -3.40
C ILE A 100 -1.79 -4.87 -4.01
N ILE A 101 -2.60 -4.09 -4.73
CA ILE A 101 -3.85 -4.58 -5.36
C ILE A 101 -3.54 -5.72 -6.34
N TYR A 102 -2.51 -5.57 -7.16
CA TYR A 102 -2.10 -6.60 -8.11
C TYR A 102 -1.70 -7.91 -7.43
N ARG A 103 -0.97 -7.83 -6.31
CA ARG A 103 -0.59 -9.02 -5.55
C ARG A 103 -1.77 -9.69 -4.86
N LEU A 104 -2.66 -8.92 -4.26
CA LEU A 104 -3.86 -9.47 -3.63
C LEU A 104 -4.70 -10.26 -4.63
N LYS A 105 -4.87 -9.71 -5.85
CA LYS A 105 -5.54 -10.43 -6.95
C LYS A 105 -4.84 -11.75 -7.27
N LYS A 106 -3.51 -11.77 -7.40
CA LYS A 106 -2.76 -13.01 -7.61
C LYS A 106 -2.94 -14.03 -6.50
N ILE A 107 -2.99 -13.59 -5.24
CA ILE A 107 -3.22 -14.49 -4.10
C ILE A 107 -4.64 -15.07 -4.17
N GLN A 108 -5.63 -14.25 -4.50
CA GLN A 108 -7.01 -14.68 -4.70
C GLN A 108 -7.15 -15.67 -5.86
N ASP A 109 -6.53 -15.40 -7.01
CA ASP A 109 -6.52 -16.30 -8.17
C ASP A 109 -5.93 -17.68 -7.81
N VAL A 110 -4.89 -17.73 -6.96
CA VAL A 110 -4.26 -18.99 -6.49
C VAL A 110 -5.13 -19.74 -5.48
N ILE A 111 -6.02 -19.04 -4.75
CA ILE A 111 -6.97 -19.66 -3.83
C ILE A 111 -8.16 -20.21 -4.63
N ASP A 112 -8.67 -19.46 -5.61
CA ASP A 112 -9.77 -19.89 -6.48
C ASP A 112 -9.38 -21.10 -7.35
N ASP A 113 -8.12 -21.21 -7.79
CA ASP A 113 -7.61 -22.40 -8.51
C ASP A 113 -7.45 -23.65 -7.61
N LYS A 114 -7.49 -23.49 -6.28
CA LYS A 114 -7.35 -24.62 -5.33
C LYS A 114 -8.66 -25.31 -4.96
N ASP A 115 -9.78 -24.88 -5.51
CA ASP A 115 -11.08 -25.58 -5.40
C ASP A 115 -11.42 -26.45 -6.63
N ILE A 116 -10.42 -26.82 -7.45
CA ILE A 116 -10.57 -27.85 -8.51
C ILE A 116 -9.57 -29.00 -8.32
N GLU A 117 -9.53 -29.58 -7.12
CA GLU A 117 -8.97 -30.93 -6.93
C GLU A 117 -9.88 -31.78 -6.01
N ASP A 118 -11.16 -31.91 -6.35
CA ASP A 118 -11.96 -33.04 -5.82
C ASP A 118 -13.19 -33.44 -6.65
N GLN A 119 -13.07 -33.45 -7.98
CA GLN A 119 -14.01 -34.21 -8.82
C GLN A 119 -13.28 -35.36 -9.50
N LYS A 120 -13.51 -36.56 -8.94
CA LYS A 120 -13.23 -37.86 -9.53
C LYS A 120 -13.66 -37.89 -11.00
N PHE A 121 -12.72 -37.71 -11.92
CA PHE A 121 -12.90 -38.19 -13.28
C PHE A 121 -12.70 -39.71 -13.26
N ILE A 122 -13.82 -40.44 -13.30
CA ILE A 122 -13.83 -41.85 -13.65
C ILE A 122 -13.41 -41.93 -15.12
N PRO A 123 -12.31 -42.62 -15.48
CA PRO A 123 -11.99 -42.85 -16.87
C PRO A 123 -13.03 -43.84 -17.41
N VAL A 124 -13.93 -43.36 -18.26
CA VAL A 124 -14.73 -44.25 -19.09
C VAL A 124 -13.77 -44.88 -20.09
N LEU A 125 -13.54 -46.19 -19.95
CA LEU A 125 -12.87 -46.99 -20.97
C LEU A 125 -13.69 -46.91 -22.26
N ASP A 126 -13.20 -46.17 -23.25
CA ASP A 126 -13.56 -46.36 -24.65
C ASP A 126 -13.01 -47.73 -25.09
N TYR A 127 -13.85 -48.75 -25.05
CA TYR A 127 -13.62 -49.93 -25.88
C TYR A 127 -14.16 -49.62 -27.27
N ALA A 128 -13.21 -49.47 -28.20
CA ALA A 128 -13.44 -49.45 -29.63
C ALA A 128 -14.34 -50.63 -30.05
N ILE A 129 -15.46 -50.31 -30.69
CA ILE A 129 -16.14 -51.23 -31.59
C ILE A 129 -15.60 -50.90 -32.99
N THR A 130 -14.74 -51.77 -33.50
CA THR A 130 -14.45 -51.88 -34.94
C THR A 130 -15.18 -53.11 -35.46
N GLU A 131 -15.75 -52.97 -36.66
CA GLU A 131 -16.59 -53.92 -37.39
C GLU A 131 -16.15 -55.40 -37.34
#